data_AF-A0A2R6A754-F1
#
_entry.id   AF-A0A2R6A754-F1
#
_cell.length_a   1.000
_cell.length_b   1.000
_cell.length_c   1.000
_cell.angle_alpha   90.00
_cell.angle_beta   90.00
_cell.angle_gamma   90.00
#
_symmetry.space_group_name_H-M   'P 1'
#
loop_
_entity.id
_entity.type
_entity.pdbx_description
1 polymer ?
#
loop_
_entity_poly.entity_id
_entity_poly.type
_entity_poly.pdbx_seq_one_letter_code
_entity_poly.pdbx_strand_id
1 'polypeptide(L)'
;MSKEIIRLAHKSGSMVYWFCLLLASLLFLTFTGFGIIALWSVFFVLTLIPSFLFRTRDFAKLAKRLLGEGEVLKPYDYAKQTKTLLTLLFLGVLALIAPLFLTQVLSVKLWFGTLLGVINGWLAQQLLFNLYLMVWERKHKGFVYKVNIWKGSKVVQTGFTFTRVLRDAKND
;
A
#
# COMPACT_ATOMS: atom_id res chain seq x y z
N MET A 1 -23.40 -28.60 0.04
CA MET A 1 -22.71 -27.74 -0.95
C MET A 1 -22.46 -26.37 -0.32
N SER A 2 -21.23 -25.97 -0.01
CA SER A 2 -20.98 -24.61 0.48
C SER A 2 -21.04 -23.62 -0.69
N LYS A 3 -21.88 -22.58 -0.59
CA LYS A 3 -21.99 -21.52 -1.58
C LYS A 3 -20.67 -20.74 -1.68
N GLU A 4 -20.26 -20.41 -2.89
CA GLU A 4 -19.12 -19.51 -3.13
C GLU A 4 -19.58 -18.06 -2.92
N ILE A 5 -18.77 -17.28 -2.20
CA ILE A 5 -19.08 -15.88 -1.90
C ILE A 5 -17.98 -15.02 -2.51
N ILE A 6 -18.36 -14.14 -3.43
CA ILE A 6 -17.46 -13.15 -4.03
C ILE A 6 -17.53 -11.87 -3.19
N ARG A 7 -16.39 -11.46 -2.62
CA ARG A 7 -16.28 -10.16 -1.93
C ARG A 7 -15.46 -9.21 -2.77
N LEU A 8 -16.11 -8.12 -3.17
CA LEU A 8 -15.48 -6.97 -3.83
C LEU A 8 -15.16 -5.93 -2.77
N ALA A 9 -13.89 -5.52 -2.70
CA ALA A 9 -13.49 -4.37 -1.89
C ALA A 9 -12.93 -3.30 -2.82
N HIS A 10 -13.50 -2.09 -2.75
CA HIS A 10 -12.90 -0.94 -3.41
C HIS A 10 -11.51 -0.72 -2.83
N LYS A 11 -10.50 -0.59 -3.69
CA LYS A 11 -9.11 -0.70 -3.26
C LYS A 11 -8.60 0.55 -2.52
N SER A 12 -9.34 1.66 -2.58
CA SER A 12 -8.94 2.91 -1.91
C SER A 12 -9.20 2.84 -0.41
N GLY A 13 -8.13 2.75 0.38
CA GLY A 13 -8.16 3.33 1.73
C GLY A 13 -8.41 4.83 1.63
N SER A 14 -9.15 5.42 2.57
CA SER A 14 -9.46 6.85 2.55
C SER A 14 -8.19 7.70 2.35
N MET A 15 -8.10 8.43 1.24
CA MET A 15 -6.94 9.31 1.00
C MET A 15 -6.80 10.37 2.08
N VAL A 16 -7.93 10.82 2.62
CA VAL A 16 -7.97 11.75 3.76
C VAL A 16 -7.25 11.13 4.95
N TYR A 17 -7.48 9.84 5.23
CA TYR A 17 -6.78 9.14 6.33
C TYR A 17 -5.26 9.14 6.14
N TRP A 18 -4.78 8.79 4.94
CA TRP A 18 -3.34 8.78 4.66
C TRP A 18 -2.71 10.17 4.70
N PHE A 19 -3.42 11.17 4.18
CA PHE A 19 -2.99 12.57 4.22
C PHE A 19 -2.94 13.10 5.65
N CYS A 20 -3.96 12.86 6.47
CA CYS A 20 -4.00 13.27 7.88
C CYS A 20 -2.86 12.64 8.69
N LEU A 21 -2.55 11.35 8.45
CA LEU A 21 -1.42 10.69 9.11
C LEU A 21 -0.07 11.30 8.75
N LEU A 22 0.16 11.64 7.48
CA LEU A 22 1.37 12.32 7.03
C LEU A 22 1.47 13.74 7.61
N LEU A 23 0.36 14.46 7.66
CA LEU A 23 0.33 15.81 8.22
C LEU A 23 0.62 15.77 9.73
N ALA A 24 0.02 14.83 10.46
CA ALA A 24 0.27 14.65 11.89
C ALA A 24 1.74 14.30 12.18
N SER A 25 2.35 13.45 11.37
CA SER A 25 3.76 13.09 11.55
C SER A 25 4.73 14.21 11.16
N LEU A 26 4.39 15.02 10.16
CA LEU A 26 5.14 16.24 9.81
C LEU A 26 5.05 17.30 10.91
N LEU A 27 3.87 17.50 11.51
CA LEU A 27 3.69 18.39 12.67
C LEU A 27 4.50 17.90 13.88
N PHE A 28 4.62 16.59 14.09
CA PHE A 28 5.46 16.06 15.16
C PHE A 28 6.96 16.35 14.92
N LEU A 29 7.41 16.31 13.66
CA LEU A 29 8.81 16.58 13.28
C LEU A 29 9.26 18.03 13.54
N THR A 30 8.37 19.02 13.43
CA THR A 30 8.73 20.44 13.64
C THR A 30 9.18 20.71 15.07
N PHE A 31 8.80 19.88 16.05
CA PHE A 31 9.22 19.99 17.46
C PHE A 31 10.58 19.35 17.76
N THR A 32 11.22 18.68 16.79
CA THR A 32 12.38 17.79 17.06
C THR A 32 13.74 18.39 16.65
N GLY A 33 13.76 19.38 15.74
CA GLY A 33 14.96 20.16 15.36
C GLY A 33 15.55 19.84 13.97
N PHE A 34 16.35 20.78 13.41
CA PHE A 34 16.82 20.76 12.01
C PHE A 34 17.61 19.50 11.59
N GLY A 35 18.51 18.99 12.44
CA GLY A 35 19.32 17.80 12.11
C GLY A 35 18.48 16.52 11.92
N ILE A 36 17.34 16.43 12.61
CA ILE A 36 16.41 15.31 12.51
C ILE A 36 15.61 15.41 11.21
N ILE A 37 15.26 16.64 10.78
CA ILE A 37 14.57 16.90 9.51
C ILE A 37 15.43 16.47 8.31
N ALA A 38 16.74 16.75 8.33
CA ALA A 38 17.65 16.35 7.26
C ALA A 38 17.72 14.83 7.10
N LEU A 39 17.93 14.10 8.21
CA LEU A 39 17.92 12.64 8.22
C LEU A 39 16.57 12.06 7.81
N TRP A 40 15.48 12.59 8.38
CA TRP A 40 14.13 12.21 8.01
C TRP A 40 13.90 12.34 6.50
N SER A 41 14.33 13.44 5.88
CA SER A 41 14.16 13.70 4.45
C SER A 41 14.89 12.66 3.60
N VAL A 42 16.12 12.29 3.97
CA VAL A 42 16.89 11.27 3.27
C VAL A 42 16.16 9.92 3.30
N PHE A 43 15.76 9.45 4.48
CA PHE A 43 15.06 8.17 4.61
C PHE A 43 13.65 8.19 4.00
N PHE A 44 12.96 9.33 4.05
CA PHE A 44 11.69 9.54 3.37
C PHE A 44 11.83 9.34 1.86
N VAL A 45 12.80 10.01 1.22
CA VAL A 45 13.00 9.90 -0.23
C VAL A 45 13.46 8.49 -0.63
N LEU A 46 14.40 7.91 0.13
CA LEU A 46 14.94 6.57 -0.13
C LEU A 46 13.89 5.46 -0.02
N THR A 47 12.86 5.65 0.82
CA THR A 47 11.77 4.68 0.94
C THR A 47 10.64 4.99 -0.05
N LEU A 48 10.32 6.26 -0.27
CA LEU A 48 9.23 6.70 -1.13
C LEU A 48 9.47 6.32 -2.60
N ILE A 49 10.59 6.77 -3.19
CA ILE A 49 10.81 6.67 -4.64
C ILE A 49 10.86 5.21 -5.11
N PRO A 50 11.72 4.33 -4.54
CA PRO A 50 11.84 2.96 -5.03
C PRO A 50 10.54 2.17 -4.83
N SER A 51 9.88 2.36 -3.69
CA SER A 51 8.61 1.67 -3.39
C SER A 51 7.49 2.11 -4.33
N PHE A 52 7.40 3.41 -4.62
CA PHE A 52 6.42 3.93 -5.57
C PHE A 52 6.68 3.42 -6.99
N LEU A 53 7.92 3.48 -7.47
CA LEU A 53 8.32 2.94 -8.78
C LEU A 53 8.06 1.44 -8.89
N PHE A 54 8.36 0.68 -7.85
CA PHE A 54 8.10 -0.75 -7.82
C PHE A 54 6.60 -1.05 -7.98
N ARG A 55 5.74 -0.35 -7.21
CA ARG A 55 4.29 -0.56 -7.27
C ARG A 55 3.66 -0.11 -8.57
N THR A 56 4.08 1.03 -9.12
CA THR A 56 3.56 1.51 -10.41
C THR A 56 3.98 0.58 -11.54
N ARG A 57 5.22 0.08 -11.54
CA ARG A 57 5.70 -0.90 -12.51
C ARG A 57 4.94 -2.23 -12.42
N ASP A 58 4.69 -2.72 -11.21
CA ASP A 58 3.94 -3.97 -11.01
C ASP A 58 2.48 -3.80 -11.45
N PHE A 59 1.84 -2.69 -11.07
CA PHE A 59 0.49 -2.38 -11.53
C PHE A 59 0.42 -2.22 -13.05
N ALA A 60 1.39 -1.58 -13.70
CA ALA A 60 1.39 -1.43 -15.15
C ALA A 60 1.38 -2.78 -15.90
N LYS A 61 2.05 -3.81 -15.34
CA LYS A 61 1.99 -5.18 -15.87
C LYS A 61 0.60 -5.79 -15.72
N LEU A 62 -0.05 -5.55 -14.59
CA LEU A 62 -1.42 -6.03 -14.31
C LEU A 62 -2.47 -5.28 -15.12
N ALA A 63 -2.31 -3.97 -15.31
CA ALA A 63 -3.26 -3.11 -16.00
C ALA A 63 -3.51 -3.54 -17.44
N LYS A 64 -2.46 -3.99 -18.15
CA LYS A 64 -2.62 -4.53 -19.52
C LYS A 64 -3.55 -5.74 -19.55
N ARG A 65 -3.42 -6.65 -18.59
CA ARG A 65 -4.29 -7.83 -18.47
C ARG A 65 -5.69 -7.43 -18.04
N LEU A 66 -5.82 -6.54 -17.07
CA LEU A 66 -7.12 -6.02 -16.62
C LEU A 66 -7.93 -5.35 -17.74
N LEU A 67 -7.27 -4.66 -18.68
CA LEU A 67 -7.95 -4.03 -19.81
C LEU A 67 -8.35 -5.02 -20.91
N GLY A 68 -7.61 -6.13 -21.07
CA GLY A 68 -7.89 -7.16 -22.06
C GLY A 68 -8.88 -8.22 -21.58
N GLU A 69 -8.67 -8.72 -20.36
CA GLU A 69 -9.41 -9.85 -19.77
C GLU A 69 -10.54 -9.38 -18.83
N GLY A 70 -10.54 -8.11 -18.41
CA GLY A 70 -11.50 -7.59 -17.42
C GLY A 70 -11.22 -8.03 -15.97
N GLU A 71 -10.58 -9.18 -15.79
CA GLU A 71 -10.21 -9.74 -14.49
C GLU A 71 -8.86 -10.44 -14.51
N VAL A 72 -8.17 -10.42 -13.36
CA VAL A 72 -6.92 -11.14 -13.15
C VAL A 72 -7.00 -11.82 -11.79
N LEU A 73 -7.38 -13.11 -11.80
CA LEU A 73 -7.51 -13.95 -10.60
C LEU A 73 -6.33 -14.89 -10.47
N LYS A 74 -5.89 -15.13 -9.23
CA LYS A 74 -4.86 -16.13 -8.91
C LYS A 74 -5.31 -17.01 -7.75
N PRO A 75 -4.93 -18.30 -7.74
CA PRO A 75 -5.20 -19.18 -6.61
C PRO A 75 -4.56 -18.62 -5.33
N TYR A 76 -5.29 -18.68 -4.23
CA TYR A 76 -4.82 -18.19 -2.94
C TYR A 76 -3.83 -19.19 -2.34
N ASP A 77 -2.56 -18.81 -2.28
CA ASP A 77 -1.49 -19.62 -1.70
C ASP A 77 -1.33 -19.33 -0.20
N TYR A 78 -1.93 -20.18 0.63
CA TYR A 78 -1.85 -20.10 2.09
C TYR A 78 -0.42 -20.21 2.61
N ALA A 79 0.38 -21.12 2.05
CA ALA A 79 1.74 -21.37 2.55
C ALA A 79 2.61 -20.13 2.32
N LYS A 80 2.49 -19.49 1.16
CA LYS A 80 3.18 -18.24 0.88
C LYS A 80 2.74 -17.10 1.80
N GLN A 81 1.43 -16.95 2.04
CA GLN A 81 0.92 -15.90 2.92
C GLN A 81 1.36 -16.10 4.38
N THR A 82 1.34 -17.33 4.89
CA THR A 82 1.85 -17.64 6.23
C THR A 82 3.35 -17.33 6.35
N LYS A 83 4.16 -17.70 5.34
CA LYS A 83 5.58 -17.32 5.31
C LYS A 83 5.77 -15.80 5.32
N THR A 84 5.03 -15.08 4.49
CA THR A 84 5.08 -13.60 4.46
C THR A 84 4.69 -13.01 5.81
N LEU A 85 3.64 -13.52 6.47
CA LEU A 85 3.23 -13.06 7.80
C LEU A 85 4.33 -13.30 8.85
N LEU A 86 4.92 -14.49 8.87
CA LEU A 86 6.03 -14.81 9.78
C LEU A 86 7.24 -13.91 9.54
N THR A 87 7.60 -13.66 8.28
CA THR A 87 8.67 -12.73 7.93
C THR A 87 8.35 -11.31 8.41
N LEU A 88 7.11 -10.84 8.24
CA LEU A 88 6.70 -9.52 8.72
C LEU A 88 6.73 -9.42 10.25
N LEU A 89 6.28 -10.46 10.97
CA LEU A 89 6.37 -10.53 12.43
C LEU A 89 7.82 -10.46 12.89
N PHE A 90 8.70 -11.26 12.29
CA PHE A 90 10.12 -11.27 12.61
C PHE A 90 10.78 -9.91 12.33
N LEU A 91 10.51 -9.30 11.17
CA LEU A 91 10.98 -7.96 10.84
C LEU A 91 10.42 -6.89 11.79
N GLY A 92 9.17 -7.03 12.24
CA GLY A 92 8.56 -6.15 13.23
C GLY A 92 9.26 -6.24 14.58
N VAL A 93 9.55 -7.45 15.05
CA VAL A 93 10.32 -7.67 16.28
C VAL A 93 11.74 -7.10 16.14
N LEU A 94 12.41 -7.34 15.02
CA LEU A 94 13.73 -6.75 14.75
C LEU A 94 13.68 -5.23 14.71
N ALA A 95 12.66 -4.61 14.13
CA ALA A 95 12.52 -3.15 14.08
C ALA A 95 12.31 -2.54 15.48
N LEU A 96 11.68 -3.28 16.41
CA LEU A 96 11.50 -2.87 17.81
C LEU A 96 12.75 -3.11 18.67
N ILE A 97 13.57 -4.11 18.35
CA ILE A 97 14.77 -4.48 19.11
C ILE A 97 16.03 -3.77 18.59
N ALA A 98 16.14 -3.54 17.27
CA ALA A 98 17.21 -2.78 16.64
C ALA A 98 17.54 -1.44 17.32
N PRO A 99 16.56 -0.61 17.76
CA PRO A 99 16.87 0.60 18.53
C PRO A 99 17.65 0.32 19.80
N LEU A 100 17.37 -0.77 20.53
CA LEU A 100 18.05 -1.08 21.80
C LEU A 100 19.54 -1.39 21.60
N PHE A 101 19.91 -1.95 20.45
CA PHE A 101 21.31 -2.23 20.09
C PHE A 101 21.98 -1.02 19.44
N LEU A 102 21.24 -0.22 18.67
CA LEU A 102 21.75 0.95 17.96
C LEU A 102 21.80 2.22 18.82
N THR A 103 21.10 2.28 19.96
CA THR A 103 21.19 3.41 20.91
C THR A 103 22.60 3.59 21.50
N GLN A 104 23.45 2.57 21.38
CA GLN A 104 24.88 2.70 21.73
C GLN A 104 25.71 3.40 20.64
N VAL A 105 25.18 3.54 19.42
CA VAL A 105 25.89 4.08 18.24
C VAL A 105 25.26 5.38 17.73
N LEU A 106 23.93 5.53 17.85
CA LEU A 106 23.15 6.69 17.42
C LEU A 106 22.33 7.23 18.59
N SER A 107 22.25 8.56 18.71
CA SER A 107 21.37 9.17 19.71
C SER A 107 19.90 8.82 19.43
N VAL A 108 19.10 8.67 20.49
CA VAL A 108 17.65 8.37 20.41
C VAL A 108 16.93 9.28 19.41
N LYS A 109 17.30 10.57 19.39
CA LYS A 109 16.75 11.58 18.48
C LYS A 109 17.00 11.28 17.00
N LEU A 110 18.18 10.79 16.64
CA LEU A 110 18.53 10.44 15.26
C LEU A 110 17.76 9.19 14.82
N TRP A 111 17.62 8.20 15.69
CA TRP A 111 16.85 6.99 15.40
C TRP A 111 15.35 7.27 15.20
N PHE A 112 14.77 8.16 16.01
CA PHE A 112 13.40 8.61 15.79
C PHE A 112 13.22 9.28 14.42
N GLY A 113 14.19 10.10 13.99
CA GLY A 113 14.18 10.74 12.67
C GLY A 113 14.18 9.73 11.52
N THR A 114 15.03 8.69 11.60
CA THR A 114 15.12 7.68 10.55
C THR A 114 13.86 6.81 10.49
N LEU A 115 13.35 6.35 11.64
CA LEU A 115 12.13 5.56 11.72
C LEU A 115 10.92 6.34 11.16
N LEU A 116 10.77 7.61 11.57
CA LEU A 116 9.72 8.48 11.05
C LEU A 116 9.86 8.70 9.54
N GLY A 117 11.09 8.79 9.03
CA GLY A 117 11.37 8.90 7.59
C GLY A 117 10.86 7.68 6.82
N VAL A 118 11.15 6.48 7.32
CA VAL A 118 10.70 5.22 6.73
C VAL A 118 9.17 5.07 6.77
N ILE A 119 8.55 5.35 7.92
CA ILE A 119 7.09 5.28 8.08
C ILE A 119 6.41 6.27 7.15
N ASN A 120 6.88 7.53 7.13
CA ASN A 120 6.29 8.57 6.29
C ASN A 120 6.49 8.29 4.80
N GLY A 121 7.65 7.79 4.38
CA GLY A 121 7.88 7.39 3.00
C GLY A 121 6.95 6.25 2.57
N TRP A 122 6.68 5.30 3.46
CA TRP A 122 5.68 4.26 3.23
C TRP A 122 4.24 4.80 3.13
N LEU A 123 3.84 5.69 4.03
CA LEU A 123 2.51 6.33 4.00
C LEU A 123 2.32 7.18 2.74
N ALA A 124 3.30 8.00 2.38
CA ALA A 124 3.30 8.84 1.18
C ALA A 124 3.25 7.98 -0.09
N GLN A 125 3.94 6.84 -0.11
CA GLN A 125 3.85 5.90 -1.21
C GLN A 125 2.41 5.37 -1.41
N GLN A 126 1.70 5.04 -0.33
CA GLN A 126 0.29 4.59 -0.40
C GLN A 126 -0.60 5.70 -0.98
N LEU A 127 -0.42 6.93 -0.51
CA LEU A 127 -1.16 8.10 -0.99
C LEU A 127 -0.93 8.34 -2.49
N LEU A 128 0.34 8.42 -2.92
CA LEU A 128 0.70 8.63 -4.32
C LEU A 128 0.19 7.50 -5.22
N PHE A 129 0.26 6.25 -4.75
CA PHE A 129 -0.26 5.12 -5.52
C PHE A 129 -1.78 5.17 -5.67
N ASN A 130 -2.51 5.59 -4.64
CA ASN A 130 -3.96 5.80 -4.72
C ASN A 130 -4.31 6.93 -5.70
N LEU A 131 -3.56 8.04 -5.68
CA LEU A 131 -3.71 9.13 -6.65
C LEU A 131 -3.47 8.63 -8.08
N TYR A 132 -2.39 7.89 -8.30
CA TYR A 132 -2.06 7.27 -9.57
C TYR A 132 -3.19 6.33 -10.06
N LEU A 133 -3.72 5.49 -9.18
CA LEU A 133 -4.85 4.61 -9.51
C LEU A 133 -6.09 5.38 -9.93
N MET A 134 -6.47 6.44 -9.21
CA MET A 134 -7.62 7.26 -9.61
C MET A 134 -7.43 7.93 -10.97
N VAL A 135 -6.24 8.45 -11.26
CA VAL A 135 -5.93 9.02 -12.58
C VAL A 135 -6.08 7.94 -13.65
N TRP A 136 -5.60 6.73 -13.38
CA TRP A 136 -5.74 5.60 -14.29
C TRP A 136 -7.22 5.19 -14.48
N GLU A 137 -8.01 5.10 -13.41
CA GLU A 137 -9.44 4.77 -13.43
C GLU A 137 -10.25 5.80 -14.21
N ARG A 138 -10.00 7.09 -13.99
CA ARG A 138 -10.59 8.19 -14.78
C ARG A 138 -10.24 8.08 -16.25
N LYS A 139 -8.97 7.81 -16.57
CA LYS A 139 -8.49 7.66 -17.96
C LYS A 139 -9.19 6.51 -18.69
N HIS A 140 -9.45 5.40 -18.00
CA HIS A 140 -10.05 4.20 -18.59
C HIS A 140 -11.56 4.09 -18.36
N LYS A 141 -12.19 5.11 -17.75
CA LYS A 141 -13.62 5.20 -17.46
C LYS A 141 -14.15 3.95 -16.74
N GLY A 142 -13.46 3.54 -15.68
CA GLY A 142 -13.85 2.36 -14.91
C GLY A 142 -13.24 2.35 -13.52
N PHE A 143 -13.56 1.32 -12.76
CA PHE A 143 -13.12 1.15 -11.37
C PHE A 143 -12.39 -0.18 -11.20
N VAL A 144 -11.34 -0.17 -10.38
CA VAL A 144 -10.55 -1.35 -10.03
C VAL A 144 -10.96 -1.85 -8.65
N TYR A 145 -11.46 -3.08 -8.59
CA TYR A 145 -11.83 -3.73 -7.34
C TYR A 145 -10.84 -4.83 -7.01
N LYS A 146 -10.55 -4.99 -5.71
CA LYS A 146 -9.91 -6.20 -5.20
C LYS A 146 -10.99 -7.26 -5.03
N VAL A 147 -10.76 -8.44 -5.62
CA VAL A 147 -11.68 -9.58 -5.54
C VAL A 147 -11.07 -10.63 -4.65
N ASN A 148 -11.86 -11.14 -3.69
CA ASN A 148 -11.55 -12.36 -2.96
C ASN A 148 -12.73 -13.32 -3.07
N ILE A 149 -12.47 -14.53 -3.55
CA ILE A 149 -13.48 -15.59 -3.68
C ILE A 149 -13.35 -16.53 -2.50
N TRP A 150 -14.45 -16.72 -1.77
CA TRP A 150 -14.52 -17.54 -0.56
C TRP A 150 -15.32 -18.81 -0.81
N LYS A 151 -14.85 -19.92 -0.26
CA LYS A 151 -15.56 -21.19 -0.18
C LYS A 151 -15.66 -21.59 1.29
N GLY A 152 -16.83 -21.36 1.89
CA GLY A 152 -17.00 -21.43 3.33
C GLY A 152 -16.14 -20.37 4.05
N SER A 153 -15.33 -20.79 5.02
CA SER A 153 -14.43 -19.90 5.78
C SER A 153 -13.07 -19.63 5.14
N LYS A 154 -12.82 -20.18 3.93
CA LYS A 154 -11.51 -20.14 3.28
C LYS A 154 -11.54 -19.29 2.02
N VAL A 155 -10.54 -18.44 1.83
CA VAL A 155 -10.26 -17.75 0.56
C VAL A 155 -9.66 -18.75 -0.42
N VAL A 156 -10.23 -18.87 -1.61
CA VAL A 156 -9.76 -19.80 -2.65
C VAL A 156 -9.02 -19.05 -3.76
N GLN A 157 -9.46 -17.83 -4.07
CA GLN A 157 -8.84 -16.99 -5.08
C GLN A 157 -8.78 -15.53 -4.63
N THR A 158 -7.76 -14.82 -5.09
CA THR A 158 -7.61 -13.38 -4.88
C THR A 158 -7.10 -12.73 -6.16
N GLY A 159 -7.53 -11.50 -6.43
CA GLY A 159 -7.17 -10.83 -7.66
C GLY A 159 -7.70 -9.42 -7.78
N PHE A 160 -7.72 -8.92 -9.01
CA PHE A 160 -8.29 -7.63 -9.37
C PHE A 160 -9.31 -7.82 -10.49
N THR A 161 -10.38 -7.05 -10.43
CA THR A 161 -11.32 -6.91 -11.54
C THR A 161 -11.44 -5.43 -11.91
N PHE A 162 -11.61 -5.16 -13.18
CA PHE A 162 -11.82 -3.84 -13.73
C PHE A 162 -13.20 -3.76 -14.38
N THR A 163 -14.04 -2.87 -13.86
CA THR A 163 -15.39 -2.67 -14.37
C THR A 163 -15.49 -1.31 -15.04
N ARG A 164 -15.83 -1.27 -16.33
CA ARG A 164 -16.09 0.00 -17.03
C ARG A 164 -17.41 0.57 -16.54
N VAL A 165 -17.44 1.89 -16.36
CA VAL A 165 -18.70 2.62 -16.19
C VAL A 165 -19.37 2.61 -17.55
N LEU A 166 -20.38 1.74 -17.72
CA LEU A 166 -21.34 1.91 -18.80
C LEU A 166 -22.02 3.24 -18.52
N ARG A 167 -21.77 4.26 -19.33
CA ARG A 167 -22.68 5.40 -19.37
C ARG A 167 -24.00 4.81 -19.80
N ASP A 168 -25.01 4.88 -18.94
CA ASP A 168 -26.36 4.57 -19.30
C ASP A 168 -26.65 5.22 -20.67
N ALA A 169 -27.08 4.38 -21.60
CA ALA A 169 -27.86 4.83 -22.74
C ALA A 169 -29.14 5.45 -22.18
N LYS A 170 -29.05 6.72 -21.78
CA LYS A 170 -30.17 7.57 -21.36
C LYS A 170 -29.79 9.02 -21.64
N ASN A 171 -29.94 9.41 -22.89
CA ASN A 171 -31.14 10.12 -23.33
C ASN A 171 -31.02 10.31 -24.85
N ASP A 172 -31.98 9.72 -25.56
CA ASP A 172 -32.47 10.21 -26.84
C ASP A 172 -32.75 11.72 -26.80
#